data_AF-A0A432VRK7-F1
#
_entry.id   AF-A0A432VRK7-F1
#
_cell.length_a   1.000
_cell.length_b   1.000
_cell.length_c   1.000
_cell.angle_alpha   90.00
_cell.angle_beta   90.00
_cell.angle_gamma   90.00
#
_symmetry.space_group_name_H-M   'P 1'
#
loop_
_entity.id
_entity.type
_entity.pdbx_description
1 polymer ?
#
loop_
_entity_poly.entity_id
_entity_poly.type
_entity_poly.pdbx_seq_one_letter_code
_entity_poly.pdbx_strand_id
1 'polypeptide(L)'
;MFSVCSTLNFYYNFSYDNNGNVTSDGRHNFTYAAFNKPSRITQGSDQTEFWYGPNCELYRQRDVRGGEVTDSLLLDGLYERVQLPGGVIEHKFRVGNAQAVQRSNGTGEEHYFHSDGLGSTVAVTSQAKNVL
;
A
#
# COMPACT_ATOMS: atom_id res chain seq x y z
N MET A 1 -10.72 46.58 9.73
CA MET A 1 -9.97 45.88 8.66
C MET A 1 -10.17 44.39 8.89
N PHE A 2 -11.13 43.80 8.18
CA PHE A 2 -11.40 42.35 8.28
C PHE A 2 -10.53 41.64 7.25
N SER A 3 -9.64 40.77 7.73
CA SER A 3 -8.83 39.90 6.88
C SER A 3 -9.71 38.78 6.36
N VAL A 4 -9.88 38.68 5.05
CA VAL A 4 -10.62 37.59 4.41
C VAL A 4 -9.66 36.41 4.28
N CYS A 5 -9.98 35.29 4.93
CA CYS A 5 -9.27 34.04 4.75
C CYS A 5 -9.51 33.54 3.32
N SER A 6 -8.51 33.61 2.44
CA SER A 6 -8.61 33.10 1.07
C SER A 6 -8.56 31.58 1.08
N THR A 7 -9.69 30.93 0.85
CA THR A 7 -9.73 29.49 0.56
C THR A 7 -9.22 29.26 -0.87
N LEU A 8 -8.05 28.64 -1.01
CA LEU A 8 -7.56 28.19 -2.31
C LEU A 8 -8.49 27.06 -2.80
N ASN A 9 -9.21 27.30 -3.89
CA ASN A 9 -9.97 26.25 -4.59
C ASN A 9 -8.99 25.39 -5.39
N PHE A 10 -8.86 24.12 -5.03
CA PHE A 10 -8.11 23.14 -5.82
C PHE A 10 -9.05 22.42 -6.79
N TYR A 11 -8.80 22.57 -8.08
CA TYR A 11 -9.51 21.82 -9.12
C TYR A 11 -8.63 20.64 -9.56
N TYR A 12 -9.18 19.43 -9.46
CA TYR A 12 -8.54 18.22 -9.98
C TYR A 12 -9.30 17.75 -11.23
N ASN A 13 -8.56 17.50 -12.31
CA ASN A 13 -9.12 16.97 -13.53
C ASN A 13 -8.86 15.47 -13.57
N PHE A 14 -9.93 14.70 -13.78
CA PHE A 14 -9.85 13.26 -13.95
C PHE A 14 -9.89 12.92 -15.43
N SER A 15 -8.99 12.05 -15.85
CA SER A 15 -8.96 11.48 -17.20
C SER A 15 -9.19 9.98 -17.11
N TYR A 16 -9.80 9.43 -18.16
CA TYR A 16 -10.20 8.02 -18.21
C TYR A 16 -9.79 7.40 -19.53
N ASP A 17 -9.56 6.08 -19.52
CA ASP A 17 -9.47 5.29 -20.75
C ASP A 17 -10.86 4.87 -21.26
N ASN A 18 -10.91 4.18 -22.40
CA ASN A 18 -12.16 3.71 -23.00
C ASN A 18 -12.88 2.63 -22.18
N ASN A 19 -12.19 2.02 -21.21
CA ASN A 19 -12.74 1.03 -20.30
C ASN A 19 -13.27 1.66 -19.00
N GLY A 20 -13.14 2.98 -18.84
CA GLY A 20 -13.58 3.73 -17.67
C GLY A 20 -12.59 3.72 -16.51
N ASN A 21 -11.37 3.23 -16.71
CA ASN A 21 -10.32 3.31 -15.69
C ASN A 21 -9.76 4.73 -15.62
N VAL A 22 -9.50 5.24 -14.42
CA VAL A 22 -8.88 6.56 -14.22
C VAL A 22 -7.43 6.50 -14.67
N THR A 23 -7.05 7.24 -15.73
CA THR A 23 -5.65 7.33 -16.21
C THR A 23 -4.88 8.47 -15.55
N SER A 24 -5.59 9.48 -15.04
CA SER A 24 -5.05 10.52 -14.17
C SER A 24 -6.13 11.05 -13.24
N ASP A 25 -5.79 11.28 -11.97
CA ASP A 25 -6.67 11.91 -10.96
C ASP A 25 -6.29 13.39 -10.69
N GLY A 26 -5.46 13.97 -11.57
CA GLY A 26 -4.88 15.30 -11.42
C GLY A 26 -3.64 15.37 -10.53
N ARG A 27 -3.23 14.26 -9.90
CA ARG A 27 -2.01 14.18 -9.08
C ARG A 27 -1.13 12.99 -9.46
N HIS A 28 -1.75 11.85 -9.72
CA HIS A 28 -1.14 10.60 -10.11
C HIS A 28 -1.47 10.27 -11.56
N ASN A 29 -0.62 9.48 -12.18
CA ASN A 29 -0.91 8.82 -13.46
C ASN A 29 -0.96 7.32 -13.24
N PHE A 30 -1.89 6.66 -13.94
CA PHE A 30 -2.18 5.25 -13.79
C PHE A 30 -2.03 4.55 -15.13
N THR A 31 -1.33 3.42 -15.15
CA THR A 31 -1.35 2.48 -16.27
C THR A 31 -1.98 1.18 -15.84
N TYR A 32 -2.65 0.50 -16.76
CA TYR A 32 -3.39 -0.72 -16.48
C TYR A 32 -2.86 -1.89 -17.30
N ALA A 33 -2.94 -3.08 -16.71
CA ALA A 33 -2.79 -4.34 -17.42
C ALA A 33 -4.02 -4.64 -18.30
N ALA A 34 -3.89 -5.59 -19.23
CA ALA A 34 -4.96 -5.96 -20.17
C ALA A 34 -6.27 -6.43 -19.50
N PHE A 35 -6.23 -6.83 -18.23
CA PHE A 35 -7.37 -7.24 -17.42
C PHE A 35 -7.86 -6.15 -16.45
N ASN A 36 -7.64 -4.88 -16.79
CA ASN A 36 -8.13 -3.69 -16.06
C ASN A 36 -7.71 -3.61 -14.59
N LYS A 37 -6.47 -4.00 -14.29
CA LYS A 37 -5.84 -3.74 -12.97
C LYS A 37 -4.66 -2.79 -13.11
N PRO A 38 -4.44 -1.85 -12.16
CA PRO A 38 -3.29 -0.95 -12.22
C PRO A 38 -1.98 -1.73 -12.27
N SER A 39 -1.15 -1.51 -13.28
CA SER A 39 0.20 -2.08 -13.37
C SER A 39 1.26 -1.12 -12.84
N ARG A 40 0.98 0.19 -12.90
CA ARG A 40 1.87 1.23 -12.37
C ARG A 40 1.09 2.50 -12.02
N ILE A 41 1.48 3.12 -10.92
CA ILE A 41 1.00 4.44 -10.48
C ILE A 41 2.23 5.32 -10.28
N THR A 42 2.20 6.55 -10.78
CA THR A 42 3.31 7.51 -10.64
C THR A 42 2.86 8.85 -10.07
N GLN A 43 3.72 9.46 -9.25
CA GLN A 43 3.60 10.85 -8.77
C GLN A 43 4.99 11.50 -8.77
N GLY A 44 5.34 12.25 -9.81
CA GLY A 44 6.71 12.76 -9.97
C GLY A 44 7.72 11.63 -10.10
N SER A 45 8.72 11.58 -9.21
CA SER A 45 9.70 10.49 -9.13
C SER A 45 9.22 9.27 -8.36
N ASP A 46 8.15 9.41 -7.58
CA ASP A 46 7.61 8.31 -6.79
C ASP A 46 6.73 7.42 -7.67
N GLN A 47 6.80 6.12 -7.45
CA GLN A 47 5.99 5.17 -8.19
C GLN A 47 5.67 3.91 -7.39
N THR A 48 4.57 3.27 -7.75
CA THR A 48 4.22 1.92 -7.30
C THR A 48 3.98 1.07 -8.53
N GLU A 49 4.60 -0.10 -8.58
CA GLU A 49 4.49 -1.08 -9.66
C GLU A 49 3.87 -2.37 -9.10
N PHE A 50 2.99 -2.99 -9.88
CA PHE A 50 2.24 -4.17 -9.48
C PHE A 50 2.45 -5.31 -10.49
N TRP A 51 2.70 -6.51 -9.98
CA TRP A 51 2.73 -7.72 -10.79
C TRP A 51 1.68 -8.71 -10.33
N TYR A 52 1.02 -9.31 -11.31
CA TYR A 52 -0.10 -10.20 -11.11
C TYR A 52 0.20 -11.60 -11.61
N GLY A 53 -0.32 -12.59 -10.90
CA GLY A 53 -0.24 -13.99 -11.28
C GLY A 53 -1.25 -14.35 -12.37
N PRO A 54 -1.26 -15.62 -12.82
CA PRO A 54 -2.20 -16.09 -13.84
C PRO A 54 -3.68 -15.92 -13.48
N ASN A 55 -4.04 -15.89 -12.20
CA ASN A 55 -5.42 -15.66 -11.73
C ASN A 55 -5.70 -14.16 -11.49
N CYS A 56 -4.85 -13.27 -12.01
CA CYS A 56 -4.92 -11.82 -11.80
C CYS A 56 -4.82 -11.40 -10.32
N GLU A 57 -4.26 -12.25 -9.47
CA GLU A 57 -3.94 -12.00 -8.06
C GLU A 57 -2.66 -11.18 -7.95
N LEU A 58 -2.62 -10.20 -7.05
CA LEU A 58 -1.40 -9.44 -6.79
C LEU A 58 -0.42 -10.32 -6.03
N TYR A 59 0.78 -10.55 -6.58
CA TYR A 59 1.82 -11.33 -5.91
C TYR A 59 3.09 -10.54 -5.62
N ARG A 60 3.27 -9.38 -6.27
CA ARG A 60 4.40 -8.49 -6.02
C ARG A 60 4.00 -7.03 -6.15
N GLN A 61 4.49 -6.22 -5.24
CA GLN A 61 4.40 -4.77 -5.27
C GLN A 61 5.79 -4.18 -5.07
N ARG A 62 6.14 -3.17 -5.87
CA ARG A 62 7.40 -2.44 -5.73
C ARG A 62 7.11 -0.95 -5.60
N ASP A 63 7.50 -0.39 -4.48
CA ASP A 63 7.33 1.03 -4.17
C ASP A 63 8.67 1.75 -4.25
N VAL A 64 8.69 2.86 -4.96
CA VAL A 64 9.80 3.81 -4.97
C VAL A 64 9.30 5.11 -4.34
N ARG A 65 9.93 5.55 -3.26
CA ARG A 65 9.62 6.80 -2.54
C ARG A 65 10.91 7.54 -2.25
N GLY A 66 11.08 8.73 -2.82
CA GLY A 66 12.31 9.51 -2.63
C GLY A 66 13.59 8.79 -3.07
N GLY A 67 13.49 7.87 -4.03
CA GLY A 67 14.59 7.01 -4.50
C GLY A 67 14.79 5.72 -3.71
N GLU A 68 14.18 5.59 -2.54
CA GLU A 68 14.21 4.36 -1.74
C GLU A 68 13.22 3.32 -2.28
N VAL A 69 13.64 2.06 -2.29
CA VAL A 69 12.86 0.96 -2.86
C VAL A 69 12.38 0.00 -1.76
N THR A 70 11.08 -0.25 -1.73
CA THR A 70 10.48 -1.36 -0.99
C THR A 70 9.94 -2.39 -1.98
N ASP A 71 10.30 -3.66 -1.82
CA ASP A 71 9.81 -4.75 -2.68
C ASP A 71 9.09 -5.80 -1.84
N SER A 72 7.78 -5.92 -2.05
CA SER A 72 6.90 -6.85 -1.34
C SER A 72 6.52 -8.03 -2.25
N LEU A 73 6.65 -9.25 -1.73
CA LEU A 73 5.99 -10.45 -2.26
C LEU A 73 4.82 -10.83 -1.36
N LEU A 74 3.67 -11.13 -1.97
CA LEU A 74 2.41 -11.41 -1.29
C LEU A 74 1.95 -12.83 -1.65
N LEU A 75 1.59 -13.61 -0.62
CA LEU A 75 1.06 -14.96 -0.77
C LEU A 75 -0.25 -15.08 0.00
N ASP A 76 -1.36 -15.04 -0.73
CA ASP A 76 -2.73 -15.35 -0.29
C ASP A 76 -3.21 -14.60 0.97
N GLY A 77 -2.63 -13.41 1.23
CA GLY A 77 -2.90 -12.65 2.46
C GLY A 77 -2.39 -13.31 3.75
N LEU A 78 -1.77 -14.49 3.66
CA LEU A 78 -1.21 -15.26 4.77
C LEU A 78 0.23 -14.88 5.05
N TYR A 79 0.98 -14.56 4.01
CA TYR A 79 2.39 -14.24 4.11
C TYR A 79 2.78 -13.06 3.23
N GLU A 80 3.63 -12.19 3.77
CA GLU A 80 4.29 -11.11 3.04
C GLU A 80 5.80 -11.16 3.31
N ARG A 81 6.61 -11.08 2.24
CA ARG A 81 8.05 -10.79 2.36
C ARG A 81 8.30 -9.37 1.89
N VAL A 82 8.82 -8.51 2.76
CA VAL A 82 9.10 -7.10 2.44
C VAL A 82 10.60 -6.86 2.51
N GLN A 83 11.21 -6.51 1.39
CA GLN A 83 12.57 -5.99 1.37
C GLN A 83 12.51 -4.47 1.55
N LEU A 84 12.97 -3.98 2.70
CA LEU A 84 12.96 -2.57 3.04
C LEU A 84 14.14 -1.81 2.43
N PRO A 85 14.00 -0.47 2.31
CA PRO A 85 15.12 0.45 2.19
C PRO A 85 16.17 0.14 3.28
N GLY A 86 17.43 -0.05 2.88
CA GLY A 86 18.51 -0.47 3.79
C GLY A 86 18.70 -1.99 3.93
N GLY A 87 17.93 -2.81 3.21
CA GLY A 87 18.21 -4.24 3.01
C GLY A 87 17.71 -5.18 4.11
N VAL A 88 17.06 -4.66 5.15
CA VAL A 88 16.33 -5.50 6.11
C VAL A 88 15.16 -6.17 5.39
N ILE A 89 14.99 -7.47 5.61
CA ILE A 89 13.87 -8.24 5.09
C ILE A 89 12.91 -8.52 6.23
N GLU A 90 11.66 -8.12 6.07
CA GLU A 90 10.56 -8.51 6.95
C GLU A 90 9.84 -9.73 6.38
N HIS A 91 9.54 -10.68 7.25
CA HIS A 91 8.65 -11.80 7.03
C HIS A 91 7.42 -11.59 7.90
N LYS A 92 6.26 -11.38 7.28
CA LYS A 92 5.01 -11.14 7.98
C LYS A 92 4.09 -12.34 7.80
N PHE A 93 3.62 -12.91 8.89
CA PHE A 93 2.73 -14.07 8.91
C PHE A 93 1.40 -13.68 9.54
N ARG A 94 0.29 -13.86 8.82
CA ARG A 94 -1.06 -13.63 9.31
C ARG A 94 -1.65 -14.92 9.87
N VAL A 95 -2.12 -14.87 11.12
CA VAL A 95 -2.78 -15.99 11.82
C VAL A 95 -4.02 -15.46 12.51
N GLY A 96 -5.20 -15.74 11.93
CA GLY A 96 -6.45 -15.14 12.39
C GLY A 96 -6.37 -13.61 12.35
N ASN A 97 -6.60 -12.97 13.49
CA ASN A 97 -6.50 -11.51 13.63
C ASN A 97 -5.11 -11.02 14.08
N ALA A 98 -4.13 -11.91 14.20
CA ALA A 98 -2.75 -11.56 14.56
C ALA A 98 -1.84 -11.53 13.32
N GLN A 99 -0.78 -10.72 13.40
CA GLN A 99 0.35 -10.76 12.49
C GLN A 99 1.65 -10.80 13.27
N ALA A 100 2.47 -11.81 13.00
CA ALA A 100 3.84 -11.90 13.47
C ALA A 100 4.78 -11.32 12.41
N VAL A 101 5.65 -10.40 12.81
CA VAL A 101 6.69 -9.80 11.97
C VAL A 101 8.04 -10.27 12.46
N GLN A 102 8.81 -10.91 11.59
CA GLN A 102 10.20 -11.32 11.85
C GLN A 102 11.11 -10.59 10.89
N ARG A 103 12.22 -10.02 11.38
CA ARG A 103 13.16 -9.26 10.57
C ARG A 103 14.50 -9.97 10.45
N SER A 104 15.17 -9.83 9.31
CA SER A 104 16.47 -10.44 9.05
C SER A 104 17.59 -9.96 9.99
N ASN A 105 17.38 -8.85 10.71
CA ASN A 105 18.28 -8.35 11.75
C ASN A 105 18.03 -8.95 13.14
N GLY A 106 17.15 -9.95 13.25
CA GLY A 106 16.85 -10.66 14.50
C GLY A 106 15.81 -9.98 15.40
N THR A 107 15.23 -8.85 14.98
CA THR A 107 14.11 -8.22 15.71
C THR A 107 12.76 -8.77 15.22
N GLY A 108 11.72 -8.63 16.04
CA GLY A 108 10.38 -9.06 15.68
C GLY A 108 9.33 -8.49 16.60
N GLU A 109 8.10 -8.44 16.11
CA GLU A 109 6.93 -7.86 16.79
C GLU A 109 5.68 -8.64 16.43
N GLU A 110 4.65 -8.52 17.27
CA GLU A 110 3.31 -9.03 16.98
C GLU A 110 2.29 -7.88 17.02
N HIS A 111 1.40 -7.89 16.04
CA HIS A 111 0.28 -6.97 15.94
C HIS A 111 -1.03 -7.75 15.98
N TYR A 112 -2.00 -7.24 16.75
CA TYR A 112 -3.34 -7.82 16.83
C TYR A 112 -4.34 -6.80 16.29
N PHE A 113 -5.02 -7.16 15.21
CA PHE A 113 -6.00 -6.33 14.53
C PHE A 113 -7.38 -6.53 15.17
N HIS A 114 -8.06 -5.42 15.47
CA HIS A 114 -9.43 -5.40 15.96
C HIS A 114 -10.30 -4.83 14.85
N SER A 115 -11.32 -5.56 14.43
CA SER A 115 -12.15 -5.17 13.30
C SER A 115 -13.56 -4.76 13.71
N ASP A 116 -14.18 -3.89 12.92
CA ASP A 116 -15.62 -3.66 12.99
C ASP A 116 -16.41 -4.83 12.35
N GLY A 117 -17.75 -4.72 12.35
CA GLY A 117 -18.63 -5.73 11.76
C GLY A 117 -18.53 -5.88 10.24
N LEU A 118 -17.84 -4.97 9.54
CA LEU A 118 -17.58 -5.03 8.11
C LEU A 118 -16.16 -5.52 7.78
N GLY A 119 -15.33 -5.79 8.80
CA GLY A 119 -13.96 -6.27 8.65
C GLY A 119 -12.91 -5.16 8.54
N SER A 120 -13.28 -3.89 8.71
CA SER A 120 -12.31 -2.79 8.74
C SER A 120 -11.55 -2.81 10.06
N THR A 121 -10.23 -2.64 10.04
CA THR A 121 -9.44 -2.49 11.27
C THR A 121 -9.77 -1.16 11.95
N VAL A 122 -10.21 -1.21 13.21
CA VAL A 122 -10.53 -0.05 14.05
C VAL A 122 -9.47 0.23 15.12
N ALA A 123 -8.67 -0.78 15.48
CA ALA A 123 -7.55 -0.63 16.39
C ALA A 123 -6.49 -1.71 16.11
N VAL A 124 -5.24 -1.40 16.46
CA VAL A 124 -4.14 -2.39 16.46
C VAL A 124 -3.51 -2.35 17.85
N THR A 125 -3.30 -3.51 18.45
CA THR A 125 -2.54 -3.62 19.71
C THR A 125 -1.23 -4.36 19.49
N SER A 126 -0.18 -3.92 20.17
CA SER A 126 1.13 -4.59 20.15
C SER A 126 1.20 -5.76 21.13
N GLN A 127 2.25 -6.58 21.00
CA GLN A 127 2.58 -7.62 21.99
C GLN A 127 2.67 -7.10 23.43
N ALA A 128 3.11 -5.85 23.61
CA ALA A 128 3.20 -5.19 24.91
C ALA A 128 1.84 -4.66 25.43
N LYS A 129 0.74 -4.95 24.73
CA LYS A 129 -0.65 -4.55 25.07
C LYS A 129 -0.89 -3.03 24.98
N ASN A 130 -0.05 -2.33 24.25
CA ASN A 130 -0.27 -0.92 23.92
C ASN A 130 -1.13 -0.84 22.65
N VAL A 131 -2.03 0.13 22.59
CA VAL A 131 -2.70 0.52 21.34
C VAL A 131 -1.69 1.30 20.49
N LEU A 132 -1.58 0.95 19.21
CA LEU A 132 -0.71 1.59 18.22
C LEU A 132 -1.47 2.66 17.42
#